data_AF-A0A2U1QPH6-F1
#
_entry.id   AF-A0A2U1QPH6-F1
#
_cell.length_a   1.000
_cell.length_b   1.000
_cell.length_c   1.000
_cell.angle_alpha   90.00
_cell.angle_beta   90.00
_cell.angle_gamma   90.00
#
_symmetry.space_group_name_H-M   'P 1'
#
loop_
_entity.id
_entity.type
_entity.pdbx_description
1 polymer ?
#
loop_
_entity_poly.entity_id
_entity_poly.type
_entity_poly.pdbx_seq_one_letter_code
_entity_poly.pdbx_strand_id
1 'polypeptide(L)'
;MTLLILSSRYVDVILQLIDKAGDFVSDDIWFRVVRFVTNNEDLEPYVALKAKEYLDKPAIHETMMKVSAYLPGEYNHLLARRPGCSHKEIFCIIH
;
A
#
# COMPACT_ATOMS: atom_id res chain seq x y z
N MET A 1 -19.24 -12.11 -0.05
CA MET A 1 -19.29 -10.97 -1.00
C MET A 1 -19.36 -9.61 -0.30
N THR A 2 -20.26 -9.40 0.67
CA THR A 2 -20.40 -8.09 1.38
C THR A 2 -19.16 -7.66 2.17
N LEU A 3 -18.46 -8.58 2.85
CA LEU A 3 -17.24 -8.27 3.60
C LEU A 3 -16.11 -7.74 2.70
N LEU A 4 -15.88 -8.37 1.54
CA LEU A 4 -14.86 -7.93 0.58
C LEU A 4 -15.08 -6.50 0.09
N ILE A 5 -16.35 -6.12 -0.13
CA ILE A 5 -16.73 -4.76 -0.57
C ILE A 5 -16.48 -3.73 0.53
N LEU A 6 -16.70 -4.10 1.80
CA LEU A 6 -16.41 -3.22 2.94
C LEU A 6 -14.90 -3.03 3.11
N SER A 7 -14.14 -4.11 2.93
CA SER A 7 -12.69 -4.07 3.08
C SER A 7 -11.99 -3.29 1.96
N SER A 8 -12.42 -3.41 0.70
CA SER A 8 -11.90 -2.57 -0.38
C SER A 8 -12.24 -1.09 -0.19
N ARG A 9 -13.48 -0.78 0.23
CA ARG A 9 -13.89 0.59 0.60
C ARG A 9 -13.05 1.17 1.74
N TYR A 10 -12.67 0.36 2.72
CA TYR A 10 -11.81 0.83 3.82
C TYR A 10 -10.45 1.28 3.30
N VAL A 11 -9.81 0.46 2.45
CA VAL A 11 -8.52 0.80 1.82
C VAL A 11 -8.65 2.08 0.99
N ASP A 12 -9.69 2.20 0.16
CA ASP A 12 -9.96 3.42 -0.61
C ASP A 12 -10.05 4.67 0.26
N VAL A 13 -10.78 4.60 1.37
CA VAL A 13 -10.97 5.75 2.28
C VAL A 13 -9.66 6.14 2.94
N ILE A 14 -8.86 5.17 3.39
CA ILE A 14 -7.56 5.44 4.01
C ILE A 14 -6.59 6.05 2.98
N LEU A 15 -6.51 5.49 1.77
CA LEU A 15 -5.66 6.02 0.70
C LEU A 15 -6.08 7.44 0.30
N GLN A 16 -7.39 7.72 0.22
CA GLN A 16 -7.89 9.08 -0.01
C GLN A 16 -7.59 10.02 1.16
N LEU A 17 -7.60 9.52 2.39
CA LEU A 17 -7.26 10.31 3.57
C LEU A 17 -5.77 10.67 3.55
N ILE A 18 -4.89 9.74 3.16
CA ILE A 18 -3.45 10.00 2.97
C ILE A 18 -3.21 10.98 1.80
N ASP A 19 -3.92 10.81 0.68
CA ASP A 19 -3.83 11.71 -0.48
C ASP A 19 -4.27 13.15 -0.13
N LYS A 20 -5.28 13.32 0.73
CA LYS A 20 -5.80 14.64 1.13
C LYS A 20 -5.09 15.28 2.31
N ALA A 21 -4.75 14.50 3.33
CA ALA A 21 -4.12 15.00 4.54
C ALA A 21 -2.59 14.97 4.46
N GLY A 22 -2.01 14.19 3.55
CA GLY A 22 -0.57 14.20 3.25
C GLY A 22 0.29 14.08 4.50
N ASP A 23 1.07 15.12 4.76
CA ASP A 23 2.04 15.23 5.86
C ASP A 23 1.39 15.35 7.25
N PHE A 24 0.08 15.60 7.33
CA PHE A 24 -0.68 15.60 8.60
C PHE A 24 -1.09 14.20 9.05
N VAL A 25 -0.85 13.17 8.23
CA VAL A 25 -1.17 11.78 8.58
C VAL A 25 -0.04 11.16 9.39
N SER A 26 -0.36 10.76 10.63
CA SER A 26 0.58 10.03 11.49
C SER A 26 0.95 8.68 10.91
N ASP A 27 2.17 8.23 11.19
CA ASP A 27 2.68 6.93 10.75
C ASP A 27 1.76 5.75 11.15
N ASP A 28 1.11 5.84 12.32
CA ASP A 28 0.15 4.85 12.80
C ASP A 28 -0.98 4.53 11.81
N ILE A 29 -1.41 5.50 11.02
CA ILE A 29 -2.53 5.33 10.08
C ILE A 29 -2.14 4.41 8.95
N TRP A 30 -0.94 4.59 8.39
CA TRP A 30 -0.50 3.74 7.31
C TRP A 30 -0.10 2.34 7.77
N PHE A 31 0.51 2.21 8.96
CA PHE A 31 0.76 0.90 9.55
C PHE A 31 -0.52 0.10 9.78
N ARG A 32 -1.63 0.77 10.15
CA ARG A 32 -2.94 0.10 10.30
C ARG A 32 -3.46 -0.43 8.98
N VAL A 33 -3.29 0.30 7.87
CA VAL A 33 -3.74 -0.17 6.56
C VAL A 33 -2.93 -1.38 6.11
N VAL A 34 -1.62 -1.37 6.33
CA VAL A 34 -0.74 -2.51 6.04
C VAL A 34 -1.18 -3.75 6.84
N ARG A 35 -1.42 -3.60 8.15
CA ARG A 35 -1.91 -4.71 8.99
C ARG A 35 -3.29 -5.21 8.55
N PHE A 36 -4.14 -4.32 8.06
CA PHE A 36 -5.47 -4.68 7.58
C PHE A 36 -5.40 -5.51 6.29
N VAL A 37 -4.57 -5.09 5.32
CA VAL A 37 -4.39 -5.79 4.05
C VAL A 37 -3.71 -7.15 4.27
N THR A 38 -2.69 -7.21 5.12
CA THR A 38 -2.01 -8.49 5.48
C THR A 38 -2.92 -9.49 6.18
N ASN A 39 -3.95 -9.04 6.88
CA ASN A 39 -4.95 -9.92 7.48
C ASN A 39 -6.08 -10.31 6.51
N ASN A 40 -6.11 -9.75 5.30
CA ASN A 40 -7.15 -9.97 4.30
C ASN A 40 -6.50 -10.22 2.92
N GLU A 41 -5.96 -11.43 2.73
CA GLU A 41 -5.22 -11.84 1.51
C GLU A 41 -6.02 -11.62 0.21
N ASP A 42 -7.35 -11.73 0.27
CA ASP A 42 -8.25 -11.48 -0.86
C ASP A 42 -8.18 -10.04 -1.42
N LEU A 43 -7.65 -9.08 -0.65
CA LEU A 43 -7.51 -7.68 -1.05
C LEU A 43 -6.19 -7.37 -1.75
N GLU A 44 -5.18 -8.22 -1.61
CA GLU A 44 -3.84 -8.02 -2.15
C GLU A 44 -3.81 -7.56 -3.62
N PRO A 45 -4.47 -8.27 -4.57
CA PRO A 45 -4.43 -7.87 -5.98
C PRO A 45 -5.11 -6.52 -6.22
N TYR A 46 -6.16 -6.21 -5.45
CA TYR A 46 -6.86 -4.93 -5.55
C TYR A 46 -5.99 -3.78 -5.03
N VAL A 47 -5.33 -3.98 -3.88
CA VAL A 47 -4.47 -2.97 -3.28
C VAL A 47 -3.22 -2.72 -4.13
N ALA A 48 -2.62 -3.76 -4.71
CA ALA A 48 -1.48 -3.60 -5.60
C ALA A 48 -1.82 -2.77 -6.85
N LEU A 49 -3.00 -2.99 -7.44
CA LEU A 49 -3.48 -2.20 -8.58
C LEU A 49 -3.68 -0.73 -8.17
N LYS A 50 -4.37 -0.50 -7.05
CA LYS A 50 -4.61 0.85 -6.50
C LYS A 50 -3.32 1.60 -6.18
N ALA A 51 -2.39 0.94 -5.49
CA ALA A 51 -1.09 1.51 -5.13
C ALA A 51 -0.34 2.01 -6.37
N LYS A 52 -0.37 1.23 -7.47
CA LYS A 52 0.22 1.63 -8.74
C LYS A 52 -0.45 2.89 -9.32
N GLU A 53 -1.77 2.96 -9.33
CA GLU A 53 -2.50 4.15 -9.81
C GLU A 53 -2.11 5.42 -9.06
N TYR A 54 -1.84 5.30 -7.76
CA TYR A 54 -1.38 6.44 -6.96
C TYR A 54 0.08 6.79 -7.22
N LEU A 55 0.97 5.80 -7.40
CA LEU A 55 2.38 6.05 -7.75
C LEU A 55 2.55 6.71 -9.13
N ASP A 56 1.62 6.47 -10.07
CA ASP A 56 1.63 7.11 -11.39
C ASP A 56 1.23 8.60 -11.34
N LYS A 57 0.77 9.12 -10.19
CA LYS A 57 0.46 10.55 -10.04
C LYS A 57 1.76 11.37 -9.91
N PRO A 58 1.87 12.54 -10.58
CA PRO A 58 3.08 13.36 -10.55
C PRO A 58 3.34 14.09 -9.23
N ALA A 59 2.35 14.16 -8.33
CA ALA A 59 2.46 14.81 -7.04
C ALA A 59 1.89 13.87 -5.95
N ILE A 60 2.76 13.04 -5.38
CA ILE A 60 2.42 12.16 -4.25
C ILE A 60 3.13 12.63 -2.99
N HIS A 61 2.42 12.61 -1.87
CA HIS A 61 3.01 12.85 -0.56
C HIS A 61 3.93 11.67 -0.16
N GLU A 62 4.94 11.95 0.66
CA GLU A 62 5.92 10.96 1.11
C GLU A 62 5.23 9.76 1.79
N THR A 63 4.24 10.02 2.66
CA THR A 63 3.43 8.98 3.31
C THR A 63 2.70 8.10 2.30
N MET A 64 2.19 8.69 1.21
CA MET A 64 1.49 7.94 0.17
C MET A 64 2.44 7.07 -0.64
N MET A 65 3.66 7.57 -0.91
CA MET A 65 4.71 6.83 -1.57
C MET A 65 5.14 5.63 -0.71
N LYS A 66 5.34 5.82 0.60
CA LYS A 66 5.67 4.75 1.55
C LYS A 66 4.63 3.63 1.52
N VAL A 67 3.35 3.99 1.61
CA VAL A 67 2.23 3.05 1.59
C VAL A 67 2.12 2.30 0.28
N SER A 68 2.18 3.03 -0.82
CA SER A 68 2.02 2.45 -2.15
C SER A 68 3.23 1.63 -2.59
N ALA A 69 4.40 1.85 -1.99
CA ALA A 69 5.56 0.98 -2.17
C ALA A 69 5.52 -0.25 -1.25
N TYR A 70 5.06 -0.10 -0.01
CA TYR A 70 5.05 -1.17 0.99
C TYR A 70 3.97 -2.23 0.73
N LEU A 71 2.74 -1.79 0.41
CA LEU A 71 1.60 -2.67 0.18
C LEU A 71 1.82 -3.70 -0.94
N PRO A 72 2.29 -3.34 -2.15
CA PRO A 72 2.64 -4.32 -3.17
C PRO A 72 4.00 -5.00 -2.92
N GLY A 73 4.87 -4.40 -2.08
CA GLY A 73 6.21 -4.91 -1.78
C GLY A 73 6.21 -6.25 -1.05
N GLU A 74 5.29 -6.46 -0.10
CA GLU A 74 5.22 -7.72 0.68
C GLU A 74 4.70 -8.93 -0.12
N TYR A 75 4.03 -8.71 -1.27
CA TYR A 75 3.44 -9.76 -2.10
C TYR A 75 4.26 -10.15 -3.32
N ASN A 76 5.55 -9.78 -3.30
CA ASN A 76 6.52 -10.25 -4.29
C ASN A 76 6.62 -11.77 -4.40
N HIS A 77 6.11 -12.57 -3.47
CA HIS A 77 6.05 -14.02 -3.65
C HIS A 77 5.09 -14.47 -4.77
N LEU A 78 4.05 -13.68 -5.10
CA LEU A 78 3.18 -13.88 -6.28
C LEU A 78 3.79 -13.29 -7.57
N LEU A 79 4.75 -12.36 -7.44
CA LEU A 79 5.53 -11.76 -8.54
C LEU A 79 6.98 -12.28 -8.65
N ALA A 80 7.34 -13.32 -7.89
CA ALA A 80 8.70 -13.87 -7.69
C ALA A 80 9.36 -14.47 -8.95
N ARG A 81 8.87 -14.10 -10.13
CA ARG A 81 9.50 -14.34 -11.43
C ARG A 81 10.43 -13.21 -11.88
N ARG A 82 10.63 -12.14 -11.09
CA ARG A 82 11.62 -11.09 -11.40
C ARG A 82 12.59 -10.82 -10.24
N PRO A 83 13.91 -10.84 -10.49
CA PRO A 83 14.93 -10.60 -9.47
C PRO A 83 15.03 -9.09 -9.13
N GLY A 84 15.18 -8.76 -7.83
CA GLY A 84 15.46 -7.40 -7.34
C GLY A 84 14.49 -6.79 -6.31
N CYS A 85 13.60 -7.58 -5.72
CA CYS A 85 12.60 -7.09 -4.76
C CYS A 85 12.58 -7.90 -3.45
N SER A 86 13.72 -8.04 -2.78
CA SER A 86 13.74 -8.62 -1.43
C SER A 86 13.48 -7.56 -0.35
N HIS A 87 12.87 -7.96 0.78
CA HIS A 87 12.63 -7.09 1.96
C HIS A 87 13.87 -6.30 2.40
N LYS A 88 15.07 -6.84 2.21
CA LYS A 88 16.32 -6.16 2.54
C LYS A 88 16.63 -4.98 1.61
N GLU A 89 16.32 -5.10 0.32
CA GLU A 89 16.59 -4.03 -0.66
C GLU A 89 15.63 -2.85 -0.48
N ILE A 90 14.36 -3.13 -0.17
CA ILE A 90 13.37 -2.09 0.14
C ILE A 90 13.76 -1.34 1.42
N PHE A 91 14.30 -2.03 2.43
CA PHE A 91 14.79 -1.40 3.65
C PHE A 91 15.99 -0.46 3.38
N CYS A 92 16.85 -0.79 2.41
CA CYS A 92 17.98 0.07 2.01
C CYS A 92 17.59 1.27 1.14
N ILE A 93 16.42 1.28 0.50
CA ILE A 93 15.97 2.43 -0.31
C ILE A 93 15.36 3.52 0.58
N ILE A 94 14.91 3.16 1.79
CA ILE A 94 14.19 4.06 2.70
C ILE A 94 15.13 4.71 3.75
N HIS A 95 16.37 4.21 3.90
CA HIS A 95 17.36 4.73 4.83
C HIS A 95 18.51 5.45 4.09
#